data_AF-A0A2J5I8U4-F1
#
_entry.id   AF-A0A2J5I8U4-F1
#
_cell.length_a   1.000
_cell.length_b   1.000
_cell.length_c   1.000
_cell.angle_alpha   90.00
_cell.angle_beta   90.00
_cell.angle_gamma   90.00
#
_symmetry.space_group_name_H-M   'P 1'
#
loop_
_entity.id
_entity.type
_entity.pdbx_description
1 polymer ?
#
loop_
_entity_poly.entity_id
_entity_poly.type
_entity_poly.pdbx_seq_one_letter_code
_entity_poly.pdbx_strand_id
1 'polypeptide(L)'
;MGAPVELLHNEKDDGPVVEAPSIARAPHGRYFLFFSSHCYSSPYYDLKYASAETLRGPYTRARRALLKTGDFGLSAPGGATVSADGSRMVFHADCGRQSAWKRCMYVAGLAMGSESGIKSNVHLGSLSGAL
;
A
#
# COMPACT_ATOMS: atom_id res chain seq x y z
N MET A 1 26.99 -11.68 -5.28
CA MET A 1 25.58 -11.27 -5.45
C MET A 1 24.74 -12.53 -5.55
N GLY A 2 23.60 -12.59 -4.85
CA GLY A 2 22.66 -13.73 -4.97
C GLY A 2 21.74 -13.57 -6.18
N ALA A 3 21.01 -14.64 -6.55
CA ALA A 3 19.99 -14.59 -7.58
C ALA A 3 18.81 -13.67 -7.16
N PRO A 4 18.14 -13.00 -8.11
CA PRO A 4 16.94 -12.24 -7.81
C PRO A 4 15.85 -13.16 -7.24
N VAL A 5 15.06 -12.62 -6.30
CA VAL A 5 13.88 -13.30 -5.75
C VAL A 5 12.67 -12.48 -6.16
N GLU A 6 11.75 -13.11 -6.90
CA GLU A 6 10.47 -12.51 -7.22
C GLU A 6 9.58 -12.49 -5.97
N LEU A 7 9.12 -11.32 -5.56
CA LEU A 7 8.26 -11.18 -4.37
C LEU A 7 6.77 -11.18 -4.74
N LEU A 8 6.44 -10.63 -5.91
CA LEU A 8 5.07 -10.44 -6.37
C LEU A 8 5.06 -10.25 -7.89
N HIS A 9 4.09 -10.88 -8.54
CA HIS A 9 3.75 -10.70 -9.96
C HIS A 9 2.37 -10.06 -10.05
N ASN A 10 2.09 -9.22 -11.07
CA ASN A 10 0.75 -8.64 -11.22
C ASN A 10 -0.29 -9.71 -11.60
N GLU A 11 -1.48 -9.61 -11.05
CA GLU A 11 -2.63 -10.45 -11.38
C GLU A 11 -3.58 -9.69 -12.31
N LYS A 12 -4.57 -10.39 -12.89
CA LYS A 12 -5.56 -9.80 -13.80
C LYS A 12 -6.22 -8.54 -13.24
N ASP A 13 -6.51 -8.53 -11.94
CA ASP A 13 -7.20 -7.45 -11.26
C ASP A 13 -6.30 -6.25 -10.93
N ASP A 14 -4.99 -6.34 -11.14
CA ASP A 14 -4.04 -5.23 -10.95
C ASP A 14 -3.92 -4.33 -12.20
N GLY A 15 -4.58 -4.70 -13.30
CA GLY A 15 -4.36 -4.08 -14.59
C GLY A 15 -2.93 -4.32 -15.11
N PRO A 16 -2.35 -3.35 -15.86
CA PRO A 16 -1.09 -3.59 -16.56
C PRO A 16 0.15 -3.55 -15.67
N VAL A 17 0.05 -3.04 -14.44
CA VAL A 17 1.22 -2.75 -13.61
C VAL A 17 0.94 -2.93 -12.12
N VAL A 18 1.96 -3.42 -11.41
CA VAL A 18 2.15 -3.24 -9.97
C VAL A 18 3.45 -2.48 -9.75
N GLU A 19 3.44 -1.49 -8.86
CA GLU A 19 4.57 -0.58 -8.71
C GLU A 19 4.75 -0.06 -7.27
N ALA A 20 5.79 0.76 -7.08
CA ALA A 20 6.12 1.43 -5.83
C ALA A 20 6.14 0.51 -4.60
N PRO A 21 6.94 -0.58 -4.61
CA PRO A 21 7.01 -1.49 -3.48
C PRO A 21 7.62 -0.81 -2.24
N SER A 22 6.96 -0.97 -1.10
CA SER A 22 7.48 -0.58 0.22
C SER A 22 7.31 -1.74 1.19
N ILE A 23 8.42 -2.26 1.73
CA ILE A 23 8.38 -3.36 2.71
C ILE A 23 8.60 -2.83 4.12
N ALA A 24 7.73 -3.22 5.05
CA ALA A 24 7.88 -2.96 6.47
C ALA A 24 7.84 -4.27 7.27
N ARG A 25 8.57 -4.33 8.38
CA ARG A 25 8.50 -5.44 9.34
C ARG A 25 7.67 -4.99 10.54
N ALA A 26 6.58 -5.69 10.81
CA ALA A 26 5.76 -5.44 11.99
C ALA A 26 6.50 -5.87 13.28
N PRO A 27 6.11 -5.35 14.46
CA PRO A 27 6.76 -5.70 15.74
C PRO A 27 6.77 -7.20 16.04
N HIS A 28 5.75 -7.93 15.63
CA HIS A 28 5.64 -9.40 15.78
C HIS A 28 6.44 -10.20 14.74
N GLY A 29 7.21 -9.52 13.88
CA GLY A 29 8.19 -10.13 12.98
C GLY A 29 7.72 -10.45 11.57
N ARG A 30 6.43 -10.29 11.27
CA ARG A 30 5.88 -10.47 9.92
C ARG A 30 6.26 -9.32 9.00
N TYR A 31 6.44 -9.61 7.72
CA TYR A 31 6.72 -8.62 6.68
C TYR A 31 5.44 -8.26 5.94
N PHE A 32 5.27 -6.97 5.66
CA PHE A 32 4.21 -6.41 4.85
C PHE A 32 4.83 -5.72 3.64
N LEU A 33 4.43 -6.14 2.44
CA LEU A 33 4.78 -5.50 1.17
C LEU A 33 3.58 -4.67 0.73
N PHE A 34 3.72 -3.35 0.77
CA PHE A 34 2.78 -2.39 0.20
C PHE A 34 3.15 -2.15 -1.25
N PHE A 35 2.15 -2.05 -2.12
CA PHE A 35 2.33 -1.81 -3.55
C PHE A 35 1.10 -1.14 -4.13
N SER A 36 1.26 -0.42 -5.24
CA SER A 36 0.12 0.10 -5.98
C SER A 36 -0.24 -0.80 -7.16
N SER A 37 -1.50 -0.80 -7.58
CA SER A 37 -1.91 -1.40 -8.85
C SER A 37 -2.59 -0.39 -9.77
N HIS A 38 -2.71 -0.72 -11.06
CA HIS A 38 -3.14 0.17 -12.13
C HIS A 38 -2.19 1.37 -12.39
N CYS A 39 -2.53 2.18 -13.39
CA CYS A 39 -1.75 3.39 -13.73
C CYS A 39 -2.09 4.54 -12.76
N TYR A 40 -1.08 5.26 -12.26
CA TYR A 40 -1.25 6.35 -11.28
C TYR A 40 -2.19 7.48 -11.72
N SER A 41 -2.38 7.68 -13.03
CA SER A 41 -3.27 8.69 -13.60
C SER A 41 -4.72 8.21 -13.78
N SER A 42 -4.99 6.94 -13.44
CA SER A 42 -6.31 6.34 -13.54
C SER A 42 -7.03 6.42 -12.18
N PRO A 43 -8.36 6.61 -12.15
CA PRO A 43 -9.14 6.47 -10.92
C PRO A 43 -9.12 5.05 -10.35
N TYR A 44 -8.60 4.06 -11.09
CA TYR A 44 -8.39 2.70 -10.59
C TYR A 44 -7.10 2.53 -9.79
N TYR A 45 -6.21 3.52 -9.73
CA TYR A 45 -5.00 3.43 -8.91
C TYR A 45 -5.38 3.20 -7.45
N ASP A 46 -4.85 2.14 -6.88
CA ASP A 46 -5.15 1.74 -5.52
C ASP A 46 -3.88 1.30 -4.79
N LEU A 47 -3.92 1.37 -3.47
CA LEU A 47 -2.87 0.90 -2.58
C LEU A 47 -3.29 -0.46 -2.02
N LYS A 48 -2.47 -1.48 -2.25
CA LYS A 48 -2.68 -2.85 -1.80
C LYS A 48 -1.52 -3.28 -0.91
N TYR A 49 -1.69 -4.42 -0.23
CA TYR A 49 -0.62 -5.03 0.52
C TYR A 49 -0.68 -6.56 0.48
N ALA A 50 0.46 -7.18 0.74
CA ALA A 50 0.62 -8.61 0.95
C ALA A 50 1.50 -8.84 2.19
N SER A 51 1.40 -10.01 2.84
CA SER A 51 2.22 -10.33 3.99
C SER A 51 2.94 -11.67 3.89
N ALA A 52 4.08 -11.79 4.56
CA ALA A 52 4.94 -12.98 4.57
C ALA A 52 5.63 -13.15 5.93
N GLU A 53 5.97 -14.39 6.29
CA GLU A 53 6.77 -14.69 7.49
C GLU A 53 8.26 -14.36 7.29
N THR A 54 8.73 -14.32 6.04
CA THR A 54 10.13 -13.99 5.71
C THR A 54 10.18 -12.84 4.71
N LEU A 55 11.29 -12.09 4.73
CA LEU A 55 11.53 -11.00 3.76
C LEU A 55 11.49 -11.48 2.30
N ARG A 56 11.80 -12.75 2.05
CA ARG A 56 11.82 -13.35 0.71
C ARG A 56 10.49 -13.97 0.29
N GLY A 57 9.45 -13.84 1.12
CA GLY A 57 8.13 -14.42 0.83
C GLY A 57 7.98 -15.88 1.30
N PRO A 58 7.00 -16.62 0.73
CA PRO A 58 6.01 -16.13 -0.24
C PRO A 58 5.08 -15.08 0.37
N TYR A 59 4.70 -14.07 -0.43
CA TYR A 59 3.78 -13.02 -0.02
C TYR A 59 2.34 -13.40 -0.34
N THR A 60 1.46 -13.36 0.67
CA THR A 60 0.02 -13.59 0.52
C THR A 60 -0.71 -12.25 0.48
N ARG A 61 -1.37 -11.96 -0.64
CA ARG A 61 -2.12 -10.71 -0.85
C ARG A 61 -3.31 -10.58 0.09
N ALA A 62 -3.56 -9.37 0.57
CA ALA A 62 -4.81 -9.04 1.24
C ALA A 62 -5.98 -9.12 0.27
N ARG A 63 -7.16 -9.52 0.77
CA ARG A 63 -8.37 -9.69 -0.07
C ARG A 63 -8.94 -8.37 -0.62
N ARG A 64 -8.60 -7.24 -0.01
CA ARG A 64 -9.10 -5.91 -0.39
C ARG A 64 -7.91 -4.95 -0.43
N ALA A 65 -8.02 -3.94 -1.28
CA ALA A 65 -7.11 -2.79 -1.23
C ALA A 65 -7.14 -2.14 0.16
N LEU A 66 -6.01 -1.58 0.56
CA LEU A 66 -5.87 -0.75 1.75
C LEU A 66 -6.50 0.63 1.55
N LEU A 67 -6.28 1.23 0.39
CA LEU A 67 -6.93 2.46 -0.05
C LEU A 67 -7.27 2.36 -1.52
N LYS A 68 -8.44 2.85 -1.89
CA LYS A 68 -8.85 3.05 -3.28
C LYS A 68 -9.68 4.32 -3.44
N THR A 69 -9.97 4.70 -4.67
CA THR A 69 -10.88 5.81 -4.96
C THR A 69 -12.20 5.68 -4.20
N GLY A 70 -12.61 6.79 -3.56
CA GLY A 70 -13.79 6.88 -2.71
C GLY A 70 -13.48 6.75 -1.22
N ASP A 71 -12.40 6.07 -0.83
CA ASP A 71 -12.01 5.96 0.57
C ASP A 71 -11.53 7.33 1.07
N PHE A 72 -12.10 7.81 2.18
CA PHE A 72 -11.78 9.12 2.78
C PHE A 72 -11.89 10.31 1.81
N GLY A 73 -12.69 10.19 0.74
CA GLY A 73 -12.81 11.22 -0.30
C GLY A 73 -11.58 11.34 -1.22
N LEU A 74 -10.67 10.37 -1.18
CA LEU A 74 -9.49 10.30 -2.04
C LEU A 74 -9.86 9.79 -3.43
N SER A 75 -9.08 10.23 -4.43
CA SER A 75 -9.10 9.66 -5.79
C SER A 75 -7.71 9.15 -6.12
N ALA A 76 -7.66 7.94 -6.66
CA ALA A 76 -6.44 7.27 -7.11
C ALA A 76 -5.34 7.23 -6.03
N PRO A 77 -5.53 6.76 -4.78
CA PRO A 77 -4.47 6.76 -3.77
C PRO A 77 -3.42 5.66 -4.02
N GLY A 78 -2.12 5.96 -3.81
CA GLY A 78 -1.06 4.96 -3.88
C GLY A 78 0.36 5.54 -3.74
N GLY A 79 1.35 4.76 -4.16
CA GLY A 79 2.77 5.12 -4.11
C GLY A 79 3.27 5.32 -2.69
N ALA A 80 2.90 4.39 -1.81
CA ALA A 80 3.12 4.53 -0.39
C ALA A 80 4.55 4.20 0.03
N THR A 81 5.02 4.86 1.08
CA THR A 81 6.22 4.50 1.85
C THR A 81 5.87 4.45 3.32
N VAL A 82 6.30 3.38 4.00
CA VAL A 82 6.08 3.19 5.44
C VAL A 82 7.30 3.66 6.22
N SER A 83 7.07 4.31 7.36
CA SER A 83 8.13 4.75 8.27
C SER A 83 8.91 3.55 8.83
N ALA A 84 10.17 3.76 9.22
CA ALA A 84 11.04 2.69 9.70
C ALA A 84 10.51 1.96 10.94
N ASP A 85 9.73 2.64 11.78
CA ASP A 85 9.07 2.09 12.97
C ASP A 85 7.72 1.42 12.66
N GLY A 86 7.26 1.46 11.41
CA GLY A 86 5.99 0.88 10.97
C GLY A 86 4.74 1.60 11.47
N SER A 87 4.86 2.78 12.09
CA SER A 87 3.75 3.49 12.73
C SER A 87 3.04 4.50 11.83
N ARG A 88 3.65 4.86 10.70
CA ARG A 88 3.13 5.86 9.75
C ARG A 88 3.36 5.44 8.32
N MET A 89 2.55 6.02 7.45
CA MET A 89 2.69 5.90 6.01
C MET A 89 2.54 7.28 5.38
N VAL A 90 3.37 7.54 4.37
CA VAL A 90 3.12 8.62 3.41
C VAL A 90 2.70 7.99 2.09
N PHE A 91 1.75 8.62 1.41
CA PHE A 91 1.29 8.19 0.09
C PHE A 91 0.75 9.41 -0.65
N HIS A 92 0.43 9.26 -1.92
CA HIS A 92 -0.10 10.35 -2.71
C HIS A 92 -1.46 9.97 -3.33
N ALA A 93 -2.30 10.98 -3.58
CA ALA A 93 -3.61 10.83 -4.22
C ALA A 93 -3.90 12.08 -5.07
N ASP A 94 -4.94 12.06 -5.89
CA ASP A 94 -5.30 13.26 -6.67
C ASP A 94 -5.71 14.39 -5.73
N CYS A 95 -5.25 15.61 -6.03
CA CYS A 95 -5.61 16.82 -5.29
C CYS A 95 -7.10 17.25 -5.46
N GLY A 96 -7.94 16.41 -6.08
CA GLY A 96 -9.35 16.70 -6.34
C GLY A 96 -9.59 17.75 -7.45
N ARG A 97 -10.73 18.45 -7.35
CA ARG A 97 -11.29 19.34 -8.42
C ARG A 97 -10.39 20.51 -8.83
N GLN A 98 -9.25 20.72 -8.17
CA GLN A 98 -8.35 21.85 -8.41
C GLN A 98 -7.27 21.56 -9.48
N SER A 99 -7.07 20.29 -9.88
CA SER A 99 -6.29 19.92 -11.07
C SER A 99 -6.38 18.42 -11.33
N ALA A 100 -6.80 18.03 -12.55
CA ALA A 100 -6.93 16.64 -12.97
C ALA A 100 -5.59 15.86 -13.10
N TRP A 101 -4.47 16.45 -12.70
CA TRP A 101 -3.13 15.87 -12.87
C TRP A 101 -2.16 16.19 -11.72
N LYS A 102 -2.63 16.86 -10.66
CA LYS A 102 -1.79 17.13 -9.47
C LYS A 102 -2.02 16.03 -8.44
N ARG A 103 -0.91 15.53 -7.92
CA ARG A 103 -0.88 14.53 -6.86
C ARG A 103 -0.45 15.22 -5.57
N CYS A 104 -1.24 15.07 -4.52
CA CYS A 104 -1.00 15.65 -3.21
C CYS A 104 -0.48 14.57 -2.27
N MET A 105 0.41 14.94 -1.36
CA MET A 105 0.95 14.02 -0.35
C MET A 105 0.05 13.97 0.88
N TYR A 106 -0.18 12.77 1.39
CA TYR A 106 -0.97 12.47 2.57
C TYR A 106 -0.15 11.66 3.56
N VAL A 107 -0.45 11.84 4.85
CA VAL A 107 0.12 11.04 5.93
C VAL A 107 -1.00 10.31 6.66
N ALA A 108 -0.80 9.02 6.91
CA ALA A 108 -1.69 8.22 7.74
C ALA A 108 -0.95 7.52 8.88
N GLY A 109 -1.60 7.44 10.04
CA GLY A 109 -1.19 6.50 11.09
C GLY A 109 -1.42 5.06 10.64
N LEU A 110 -0.44 4.18 10.85
CA LEU A 110 -0.45 2.81 10.39
C LEU A 110 -0.40 1.86 11.60
N ALA A 111 -1.38 0.96 11.68
CA ALA A 111 -1.33 -0.17 12.60
C ALA A 111 -1.27 -1.47 11.80
N MET A 112 -0.15 -2.20 11.91
CA MET A 112 0.02 -3.53 11.32
C MET A 112 -0.19 -4.58 12.41
N GLY A 113 -1.27 -5.33 12.31
CA GLY A 113 -1.63 -6.34 13.29
C GLY A 113 -1.60 -7.77 12.75
N SER A 114 -1.69 -8.71 13.69
CA SER A 114 -2.13 -10.08 13.43
C SER A 114 -3.55 -10.22 13.97
N GLU A 115 -4.54 -10.50 13.13
CA GLU A 115 -5.79 -11.05 13.65
C GLU A 115 -5.58 -12.51 14.03
N SER A 116 -6.45 -13.05 14.87
CA SER A 116 -6.43 -14.46 15.27
C SER A 116 -6.42 -15.37 14.03
N GLY A 117 -5.29 -16.03 13.75
CA GLY A 117 -5.05 -16.85 12.54
C GLY A 117 -3.99 -16.25 11.59
N ILE A 118 -3.87 -16.80 10.37
CA ILE A 118 -2.89 -16.37 9.33
C ILE A 118 -3.25 -14.98 8.72
N LYS A 119 -4.31 -14.31 9.21
CA LYS A 119 -4.82 -13.07 8.61
C LYS A 119 -4.10 -11.86 9.20
N SER A 120 -3.42 -11.12 8.35
CA SER A 120 -2.82 -9.82 8.69
C SER A 120 -3.79 -8.70 8.33
N ASN A 121 -3.88 -7.67 9.16
CA ASN A 121 -4.67 -6.47 8.89
C ASN A 121 -3.79 -5.22 8.93
N VAL A 122 -4.17 -4.25 8.12
CA VAL A 122 -3.60 -2.91 8.16
C VAL A 122 -4.76 -1.96 8.39
N HIS A 123 -4.69 -1.17 9.46
CA HIS A 123 -5.66 -0.13 9.76
C HIS A 123 -5.04 1.25 9.65
N LEU A 124 -5.77 2.15 9.01
CA LEU A 124 -5.44 3.57 8.96
C LEU A 124 -6.12 4.27 10.13
N GLY A 125 -5.34 4.99 10.94
CA GLY A 125 -5.81 5.75 12.08
C GLY A 125 -6.31 7.14 11.66
N SER A 126 -5.52 8.17 11.94
CA SER A 126 -5.78 9.54 11.46
C SER A 126 -5.21 9.75 10.06
N LEU A 127 -5.94 10.47 9.21
CA LEU A 127 -5.48 11.00 7.93
C LEU A 127 -5.27 12.51 8.08
N SER A 128 -4.09 13.02 7.76
CA SER A 128 -3.83 14.47 7.83
C SER A 128 -3.14 15.00 6.57
N GLY A 129 -3.70 16.09 6.04
CA GLY A 129 -3.10 17.02 5.08
C GLY A 129 -3.02 16.54 3.62
N ALA A 130 -3.25 17.49 2.71
CA ALA A 130 -2.62 17.55 1.39
C ALA A 130 -1.53 18.61 1.49
N LEU A 131 -0.26 18.22 1.37
CA LEU A 131 0.86 19.17 1.24
C LEU A 131 1.11 19.50 -0.23
#